data_AF-A0A0F2S3X8-F1
#
_entry.id   AF-A0A0F2S3X8-F1
#
_cell.length_a   1.000
_cell.length_b   1.000
_cell.length_c   1.000
_cell.angle_alpha   90.00
_cell.angle_beta   90.00
_cell.angle_gamma   90.00
#
_symmetry.space_group_name_H-M   'P 1'
#
loop_
_entity.id
_entity.type
_entity.pdbx_description
1 polymer ?
#
loop_
_entity_poly.entity_id
_entity_poly.type
_entity_poly.pdbx_seq_one_letter_code
_entity_poly.pdbx_strand_id
1 'polypeptide(L)'
;MRRVILPICLMLGACVPGNYSYNEPASRAAMPQETGMPPMKAFSAPRPVPAQRSNRDIQRDILDLGFQLESGRMLQHFSRFEGPITVRVTGAPPITLISDLNRLMHRLQTEAGINISRVTEGPANITIEAVSRDAIQRSLPKAACFVVPNITRLSQYRAARNSRVTDWSQLRRRETIAIFVPNDTSPQEVRDCLHEELAQALGPLNDLYRLSDSVFNDDNVHAVLTGFDMLVLRAFYAPELRAGMTRREVEERLPGILSRLNPGGDGLAPRFSGSTPRAWIDAIQTALGPGARQMERRTAAMDAVRIAQAVGWTDHRRAFSHFALGRITQSTDPDFAQDQFVAAERFYDANPGTELHRAFAAAQLAAYAVSMGRDEDALMLLGPHIATAERAENAALLATLLMLRAEALDLSGRVSEARAVRLDSLGWARYGYGADWAVRAKLREVGALSPLKGPNG
;
A
#
# COMPACT_ATOMS: atom_id res chain seq x y z
N MET A 1 0.37 32.32 -5.68
CA MET A 1 0.77 31.03 -6.31
C MET A 1 -0.04 29.92 -5.64
N ARG A 2 -1.12 29.43 -6.28
CA ARG A 2 -2.00 28.39 -5.74
C ARG A 2 -1.49 27.03 -6.23
N ARG A 3 -0.97 26.21 -5.31
CA ARG A 3 -0.61 24.82 -5.59
C ARG A 3 -1.89 23.99 -5.53
N VAL A 4 -2.29 23.42 -6.66
CA VAL A 4 -3.33 22.38 -6.70
C VAL A 4 -2.67 21.10 -6.21
N ILE A 5 -3.25 20.51 -5.17
CA ILE A 5 -2.68 19.36 -4.45
C ILE A 5 -3.64 18.19 -4.65
N LEU A 6 -3.12 17.17 -5.29
CA LEU A 6 -3.73 15.88 -5.62
C LEU A 6 -2.91 14.80 -4.89
N PRO A 7 -3.52 13.65 -4.59
CA PRO A 7 -2.93 12.64 -3.72
C PRO A 7 -1.56 12.25 -4.26
N ILE A 8 -0.53 12.40 -3.43
CA ILE A 8 0.82 11.97 -3.79
C ILE A 8 0.99 10.61 -3.12
N CYS A 9 0.60 9.55 -3.84
CA CYS A 9 0.95 8.18 -3.48
C CYS A 9 2.47 8.06 -3.48
N LEU A 10 3.09 8.25 -2.32
CA LEU A 10 4.49 7.91 -2.11
C LEU A 10 4.56 6.40 -2.06
N MET A 11 4.76 5.78 -3.22
CA MET A 11 5.16 4.39 -3.30
C MET A 11 6.46 4.22 -2.51
N LEU A 12 6.32 3.83 -1.25
CA LEU A 12 7.21 2.87 -0.65
C LEU A 12 7.02 1.59 -1.45
N GLY A 13 7.71 1.54 -2.59
CA GLY A 13 8.00 0.28 -3.22
C GLY A 13 8.79 -0.54 -2.20
N ALA A 14 8.07 -1.36 -1.45
CA ALA A 14 8.66 -2.29 -0.51
C ALA A 14 9.55 -3.32 -1.23
N CYS A 15 9.63 -3.27 -2.56
CA CYS A 15 10.70 -3.81 -3.38
C CYS A 15 10.84 -3.01 -4.70
N VAL A 16 11.36 -1.78 -4.65
CA VAL A 16 12.07 -1.25 -5.83
C VAL A 16 13.53 -1.71 -5.71
N PRO A 17 14.05 -2.56 -6.61
CA PRO A 17 15.49 -2.74 -6.70
C PRO A 17 16.09 -1.36 -6.94
N GLY A 18 17.09 -0.98 -6.15
CA GLY A 18 17.80 0.28 -6.36
C GLY A 18 18.18 0.41 -7.84
N ASN A 19 18.12 1.64 -8.36
CA ASN A 19 18.66 1.96 -9.68
C ASN A 19 20.15 1.61 -9.72
N TYR A 20 20.45 0.37 -10.08
CA TYR A 20 21.77 -0.07 -10.46
C TYR A 20 21.87 0.05 -11.97
N SER A 21 22.50 1.13 -12.43
CA SER A 21 23.18 1.09 -13.72
C SER A 21 24.31 0.07 -13.60
N TYR A 22 24.26 -1.01 -14.37
CA TYR A 22 25.41 -1.87 -14.56
C TYR A 22 25.62 -2.15 -16.05
N ASN A 23 26.62 -1.48 -16.61
CA ASN A 23 27.47 -2.08 -17.63
C ASN A 23 28.56 -2.86 -16.88
N GLU A 24 28.37 -4.15 -16.64
CA GLU A 24 29.50 -5.09 -16.49
C GLU A 24 29.17 -6.45 -17.14
N PRO A 25 30.16 -7.10 -17.78
CA PRO A 25 29.96 -8.30 -18.57
C PRO A 25 29.73 -9.54 -17.68
N ALA A 26 28.84 -10.42 -18.16
CA ALA A 26 28.44 -11.66 -17.50
C ALA A 26 29.64 -12.58 -17.15
N SER A 27 29.83 -12.86 -15.87
CA SER A 27 30.72 -13.94 -15.41
C SER A 27 29.99 -15.30 -15.51
N ARG A 28 30.67 -16.28 -16.12
CA ARG A 28 30.20 -17.67 -16.29
C ARG A 28 30.32 -18.44 -14.96
N ALA A 29 29.29 -18.38 -14.13
CA ALA A 29 28.99 -19.43 -13.15
C ALA A 29 27.49 -19.72 -13.23
N ALA A 30 27.12 -20.69 -14.07
CA ALA A 30 25.73 -21.01 -14.35
C ALA A 30 25.13 -21.83 -13.20
N MET A 31 24.18 -21.22 -12.46
CA MET A 31 23.18 -22.00 -11.71
C MET A 31 22.35 -22.85 -12.69
N PRO A 32 21.77 -23.99 -12.27
CA PRO A 32 20.84 -24.72 -13.12
C PRO A 32 19.74 -23.78 -13.60
N GLN A 33 19.68 -23.50 -14.90
CA GLN A 33 18.58 -22.77 -15.49
C GLN A 33 17.31 -23.60 -15.25
N GLU A 34 16.46 -23.15 -14.32
CA GLU A 34 15.05 -23.56 -14.32
C GLU A 34 14.44 -23.04 -15.65
N THR A 35 14.22 -23.98 -16.57
CA THR A 35 13.97 -23.74 -18.00
C THR A 35 12.56 -23.24 -18.32
N GLY A 36 11.75 -22.87 -17.32
CA GLY A 36 10.48 -22.18 -17.52
C GLY A 36 9.94 -21.58 -16.23
N MET A 37 9.45 -20.33 -16.29
CA MET A 37 8.72 -19.74 -15.16
C MET A 37 7.39 -20.46 -14.98
N PRO A 38 7.00 -20.83 -13.75
CA PRO A 38 5.69 -21.44 -13.51
C PRO A 38 4.56 -20.45 -13.85
N PRO A 39 3.32 -20.94 -14.08
CA PRO A 39 2.16 -20.07 -14.24
C PRO A 39 2.04 -19.05 -13.10
N MET A 40 1.64 -17.83 -13.45
CA MET A 40 1.36 -16.79 -12.47
C MET A 40 0.21 -17.23 -11.56
N LYS A 41 0.38 -17.04 -10.24
CA LYS A 41 -0.66 -17.28 -9.25
C LYS A 41 -1.60 -16.09 -9.14
N ALA A 42 -2.78 -16.35 -8.59
CA ALA A 42 -3.76 -15.33 -8.25
C ALA A 42 -4.37 -15.66 -6.89
N PHE A 43 -4.82 -14.64 -6.16
CA PHE A 43 -5.48 -14.84 -4.87
C PHE A 43 -6.86 -15.46 -5.04
N SER A 44 -7.23 -16.36 -4.12
CA SER A 44 -8.59 -16.90 -3.99
C SER A 44 -9.53 -15.88 -3.35
N ALA A 45 -10.73 -16.28 -2.91
CA ALA A 45 -11.65 -15.38 -2.21
C ALA A 45 -10.97 -14.68 -1.00
N PRO A 46 -11.17 -13.36 -0.83
CA PRO A 46 -10.57 -12.59 0.26
C PRO A 46 -11.09 -13.09 1.61
N ARG A 47 -10.26 -12.94 2.66
CA ARG A 47 -10.62 -13.26 4.05
C ARG A 47 -10.36 -12.04 4.95
N PRO A 48 -11.14 -10.95 4.78
CA PRO A 48 -10.90 -9.71 5.51
C PRO A 48 -11.16 -9.91 7.00
N VAL A 49 -10.36 -9.24 7.83
CA VAL A 49 -10.59 -9.13 9.27
C VAL A 49 -11.56 -7.96 9.50
N PRO A 50 -12.66 -8.14 10.24
CA PRO A 50 -13.56 -7.04 10.59
C PRO A 50 -12.84 -5.93 11.37
N ALA A 51 -13.35 -4.70 11.34
CA ALA A 51 -12.80 -3.60 12.12
C ALA A 51 -12.83 -3.93 13.62
N GLN A 52 -11.68 -3.81 14.31
CA GLN A 52 -11.53 -4.11 15.74
C GLN A 52 -11.31 -2.84 16.59
N ARG A 53 -11.96 -1.74 16.19
CA ARG A 53 -11.76 -0.41 16.77
C ARG A 53 -13.04 0.11 17.42
N SER A 54 -12.88 1.03 18.37
CA SER A 54 -14.01 1.72 18.98
C SER A 54 -14.77 2.54 17.94
N ASN A 55 -16.09 2.63 18.06
CA ASN A 55 -16.90 3.48 17.18
C ASN A 55 -16.54 4.96 17.32
N ARG A 56 -16.01 5.37 18.48
CA ARG A 56 -15.51 6.73 18.71
C ARG A 56 -14.25 7.05 17.89
N ASP A 57 -13.30 6.12 17.81
CA ASP A 57 -12.11 6.29 16.98
C ASP A 57 -12.49 6.27 15.49
N ILE A 58 -13.35 5.32 15.09
CA ILE A 58 -13.83 5.21 13.69
C ILE A 58 -14.58 6.48 13.28
N GLN A 59 -15.44 7.04 14.13
CA GLN A 59 -16.15 8.29 13.87
C GLN A 59 -15.17 9.44 13.57
N ARG A 60 -14.18 9.63 14.45
CA ARG A 60 -13.15 10.66 14.25
C ARG A 60 -12.38 10.44 12.95
N ASP A 61 -11.98 9.20 12.67
CA ASP A 61 -11.20 8.88 11.48
C ASP A 61 -12.03 9.08 10.20
N ILE A 62 -13.30 8.68 10.16
CA ILE A 62 -14.21 8.99 9.04
C ILE A 62 -14.28 10.50 8.77
N LEU A 63 -14.38 11.31 9.83
CA LEU A 63 -14.46 12.76 9.69
C LEU A 63 -13.15 13.33 9.15
N ASP A 64 -11.99 12.88 9.63
CA ASP A 64 -10.69 13.37 9.16
C ASP A 64 -10.35 12.88 7.75
N LEU A 65 -10.77 11.67 7.40
CA LEU A 65 -10.68 11.10 6.06
C LEU A 65 -11.60 11.85 5.06
N GLY A 66 -12.80 12.23 5.50
CA GLY A 66 -13.82 12.85 4.63
C GLY A 66 -13.77 14.36 4.50
N PHE A 67 -13.16 15.07 5.47
CA PHE A 67 -13.20 16.54 5.53
C PHE A 67 -11.83 17.23 5.56
N GLN A 68 -10.75 16.50 5.34
CA GLN A 68 -9.41 17.06 5.19
C GLN A 68 -8.76 16.44 3.95
N LEU A 69 -7.97 17.22 3.22
CA LEU A 69 -7.09 16.69 2.16
C LEU A 69 -5.70 16.44 2.74
N GLU A 70 -4.88 15.62 2.08
CA GLU A 70 -3.49 15.33 2.47
C GLU A 70 -2.63 16.59 2.68
N SER A 71 -2.96 17.66 1.94
CA SER A 71 -2.36 18.99 2.11
C SER A 71 -2.60 19.64 3.47
N GLY A 72 -3.50 19.10 4.29
CA GLY A 72 -4.06 19.70 5.49
C GLY A 72 -5.25 20.63 5.23
N ARG A 73 -5.59 20.91 3.97
CA ARG A 73 -6.72 21.78 3.60
C ARG A 73 -8.04 21.13 4.03
N MET A 74 -8.84 21.87 4.80
CA MET A 74 -10.18 21.44 5.21
C MET A 74 -11.19 21.56 4.06
N LEU A 75 -11.99 20.51 3.90
CA LEU A 75 -13.16 20.48 3.03
C LEU A 75 -14.38 20.98 3.80
N GLN A 76 -15.22 21.78 3.15
CA GLN A 76 -16.39 22.37 3.80
C GLN A 76 -17.63 21.47 3.73
N HIS A 77 -17.67 20.58 2.75
CA HIS A 77 -18.82 19.73 2.47
C HIS A 77 -18.37 18.29 2.22
N PHE A 78 -19.20 17.37 2.67
CA PHE A 78 -19.13 15.95 2.35
C PHE A 78 -19.48 15.74 0.88
N SER A 79 -18.64 15.01 0.14
CA SER A 79 -18.89 14.70 -1.26
C SER A 79 -18.87 13.20 -1.52
N ARG A 80 -19.94 12.71 -2.17
CA ARG A 80 -20.08 11.33 -2.65
C ARG A 80 -20.93 11.27 -3.91
N PHE A 81 -21.02 10.09 -4.52
CA PHE A 81 -22.05 9.80 -5.53
C PHE A 81 -23.41 9.53 -4.84
N GLU A 82 -24.52 9.95 -5.46
CA GLU A 82 -25.89 9.87 -4.89
C GLU A 82 -26.80 8.83 -5.56
N GLY A 83 -26.30 8.05 -6.50
CA GLY A 83 -27.07 7.03 -7.22
C GLY A 83 -26.22 5.82 -7.58
N PRO A 84 -26.75 4.89 -8.38
CA PRO A 84 -25.97 3.78 -8.94
C PRO A 84 -24.71 4.31 -9.63
N ILE A 85 -23.58 3.67 -9.36
CA ILE A 85 -22.26 4.11 -9.81
C ILE A 85 -21.84 3.22 -10.97
N THR A 86 -21.50 3.83 -12.10
CA THR A 86 -21.01 3.11 -13.27
C THR A 86 -19.51 3.31 -13.45
N VAL A 87 -18.79 2.22 -13.72
CA VAL A 87 -17.34 2.22 -13.96
C VAL A 87 -17.08 1.76 -15.39
N ARG A 88 -16.22 2.48 -16.11
CA ARG A 88 -15.75 2.10 -17.45
C ARG A 88 -14.22 2.05 -17.46
N VAL A 89 -13.66 1.10 -18.20
CA VAL A 89 -12.22 0.99 -18.44
C VAL A 89 -11.90 1.40 -19.87
N THR A 90 -10.89 2.25 -20.06
CA THR A 90 -10.41 2.73 -21.37
C THR A 90 -8.89 2.64 -21.47
N GLY A 91 -8.34 2.93 -22.65
CA GLY A 91 -6.89 2.86 -22.90
C GLY A 91 -6.44 1.45 -23.24
N ALA A 92 -5.26 1.07 -22.77
CA ALA A 92 -4.69 -0.25 -23.01
C ALA A 92 -4.51 -1.00 -21.67
N PRO A 93 -5.59 -1.56 -21.10
CA PRO A 93 -5.53 -2.24 -19.80
C PRO A 93 -4.68 -3.53 -19.88
N PRO A 94 -3.83 -3.81 -18.88
CA PRO A 94 -3.12 -5.08 -18.82
C PRO A 94 -4.09 -6.25 -18.58
N ILE A 95 -3.65 -7.46 -18.91
CA ILE A 95 -4.50 -8.66 -18.95
C ILE A 95 -5.20 -8.97 -17.62
N THR A 96 -4.60 -8.60 -16.48
CA THR A 96 -5.16 -8.85 -15.14
C THR A 96 -6.12 -7.77 -14.64
N LEU A 97 -6.10 -6.57 -15.25
CA LEU A 97 -6.83 -5.41 -14.71
C LEU A 97 -8.33 -5.68 -14.60
N ILE A 98 -8.94 -6.27 -15.63
CA ILE A 98 -10.40 -6.50 -15.64
C ILE A 98 -10.81 -7.54 -14.60
N SER A 99 -10.04 -8.62 -14.41
CA SER A 99 -10.34 -9.62 -13.38
C SER A 99 -10.19 -9.04 -11.97
N ASP A 100 -9.15 -8.24 -11.74
CA ASP A 100 -8.88 -7.63 -10.43
C ASP A 100 -9.94 -6.56 -10.11
N LEU A 101 -10.32 -5.74 -11.09
CA LEU A 101 -11.40 -4.77 -10.96
C LEU A 101 -12.74 -5.46 -10.67
N ASN A 102 -13.09 -6.53 -11.38
CA ASN A 102 -14.35 -7.25 -11.13
C ASN A 102 -14.41 -7.82 -9.70
N ARG A 103 -13.28 -8.33 -9.19
CA ARG A 103 -13.17 -8.79 -7.80
C ARG A 103 -13.37 -7.65 -6.81
N LEU A 104 -12.68 -6.53 -7.00
CA LEU A 104 -12.83 -5.35 -6.15
C LEU A 104 -14.28 -4.85 -6.16
N MET A 105 -14.90 -4.72 -7.33
CA MET A 105 -16.29 -4.30 -7.46
C MET A 105 -17.26 -5.26 -6.75
N HIS A 106 -17.03 -6.57 -6.86
CA HIS A 106 -17.84 -7.55 -6.12
C HIS A 106 -17.73 -7.37 -4.60
N ARG A 107 -16.52 -7.11 -4.09
CA ARG A 107 -16.32 -6.80 -2.66
C ARG A 107 -17.01 -5.49 -2.26
N LEU A 108 -16.90 -4.43 -3.06
CA LEU A 108 -17.59 -3.16 -2.79
C LEU A 108 -19.13 -3.33 -2.74
N GLN A 109 -19.69 -4.19 -3.58
CA GLN A 109 -21.11 -4.52 -3.55
C GLN A 109 -21.50 -5.34 -2.30
N THR A 110 -20.72 -6.36 -1.96
CA THR A 110 -21.09 -7.36 -0.93
C THR A 110 -20.67 -6.97 0.48
N GLU A 111 -19.50 -6.36 0.65
CA GLU A 111 -18.95 -5.95 1.95
C GLU A 111 -19.38 -4.52 2.31
N ALA A 112 -19.30 -3.58 1.35
CA ALA A 112 -19.64 -2.18 1.59
C ALA A 112 -21.07 -1.78 1.19
N GLY A 113 -21.81 -2.65 0.48
CA GLY A 113 -23.18 -2.36 0.06
C GLY A 113 -23.30 -1.27 -1.00
N ILE A 114 -22.23 -0.99 -1.75
CA ILE A 114 -22.21 0.08 -2.76
C ILE A 114 -22.80 -0.45 -4.07
N ASN A 115 -23.82 0.23 -4.58
CA ASN A 115 -24.38 -0.08 -5.91
C ASN A 115 -23.44 0.43 -7.01
N ILE A 116 -22.49 -0.42 -7.40
CA ILE A 116 -21.47 -0.13 -8.41
C ILE A 116 -21.49 -1.20 -9.50
N SER A 117 -21.46 -0.83 -10.78
CA SER A 117 -21.47 -1.77 -11.91
C SER A 117 -20.55 -1.33 -13.04
N ARG A 118 -20.03 -2.30 -13.80
CA ARG A 118 -19.13 -2.01 -14.93
C ARG A 118 -19.96 -1.87 -16.21
N VAL A 119 -19.68 -0.85 -17.00
CA VAL A 119 -20.29 -0.62 -18.32
C VAL A 119 -19.24 -0.69 -19.41
N THR A 120 -19.63 -1.22 -20.57
CA THR A 120 -18.76 -1.33 -21.76
C THR A 120 -18.93 -0.16 -22.71
N GLU A 121 -20.12 0.45 -22.73
CA GLU A 121 -20.50 1.54 -23.63
C GLU A 121 -21.24 2.65 -22.88
N GLY A 122 -21.34 3.83 -23.49
CA GLY A 122 -22.03 4.99 -22.91
C GLY A 122 -21.21 5.74 -21.85
N PRO A 123 -21.77 6.83 -21.30
CA PRO A 123 -21.14 7.59 -20.22
C PRO A 123 -21.06 6.76 -18.94
N ALA A 124 -20.02 7.01 -18.12
CA ALA A 124 -19.82 6.36 -16.84
C ALA A 124 -19.47 7.41 -15.76
N ASN A 125 -19.83 7.13 -14.51
CA ASN A 125 -19.48 7.98 -13.38
C ASN A 125 -17.97 7.98 -13.10
N ILE A 126 -17.33 6.81 -13.25
CA ILE A 126 -15.90 6.62 -13.04
C ILE A 126 -15.30 6.07 -14.33
N THR A 127 -14.30 6.75 -14.90
CA THR A 127 -13.49 6.23 -16.00
C THR A 127 -12.09 5.87 -15.50
N ILE A 128 -11.75 4.58 -15.54
CA ILE A 128 -10.40 4.08 -15.28
C ILE A 128 -9.67 4.03 -16.62
N GLU A 129 -8.71 4.92 -16.84
CA GLU A 129 -7.91 4.96 -18.06
C GLU A 129 -6.53 4.34 -17.80
N ALA A 130 -6.26 3.22 -18.48
CA ALA A 130 -4.97 2.55 -18.45
C ALA A 130 -3.99 3.20 -19.44
N VAL A 131 -2.93 3.79 -18.91
CA VAL A 131 -1.92 4.60 -19.63
C VAL A 131 -0.51 4.16 -19.23
N SER A 132 0.53 4.58 -19.95
CA SER A 132 1.91 4.28 -19.51
C SER A 132 2.30 5.07 -18.27
N ARG A 133 3.17 4.51 -17.43
CA ARG A 133 3.77 5.20 -16.28
C ARG A 133 4.41 6.53 -16.69
N ASP A 134 5.08 6.57 -17.84
CA ASP A 134 5.67 7.81 -18.37
C ASP A 134 4.63 8.89 -18.70
N ALA A 135 3.41 8.51 -19.12
CA ALA A 135 2.33 9.47 -19.34
C ALA A 135 1.80 10.05 -18.02
N ILE A 136 1.71 9.22 -16.98
CA ILE A 136 1.36 9.62 -15.61
C ILE A 136 2.43 10.58 -15.08
N GLN A 137 3.70 10.21 -15.13
CA GLN A 137 4.81 11.01 -14.58
C GLN A 137 5.00 12.35 -15.30
N ARG A 138 4.71 12.43 -16.61
CA ARG A 138 4.68 13.71 -17.33
C ARG A 138 3.58 14.66 -16.83
N SER A 139 2.52 14.11 -16.23
CA SER A 139 1.40 14.85 -15.67
C SER A 139 1.61 15.17 -14.18
N LEU A 140 2.06 14.17 -13.42
CA LEU A 140 2.36 14.19 -11.99
C LEU A 140 3.63 13.35 -11.72
N PRO A 141 4.82 13.99 -11.64
CA PRO A 141 6.11 13.27 -11.61
C PRO A 141 6.31 12.25 -10.47
N LYS A 142 5.56 12.39 -9.37
CA LYS A 142 5.68 11.52 -8.19
C LYS A 142 4.55 10.49 -8.07
N ALA A 143 3.56 10.52 -8.96
CA ALA A 143 2.38 9.66 -8.88
C ALA A 143 2.65 8.32 -9.58
N ALA A 144 2.22 7.22 -8.95
CA ALA A 144 2.12 5.91 -9.60
C ALA A 144 0.79 5.78 -10.34
N CYS A 145 -0.28 6.18 -9.67
CA CYS A 145 -1.64 6.39 -10.15
C CYS A 145 -2.19 7.65 -9.48
N PHE A 146 -3.33 8.13 -9.97
CA PHE A 146 -4.04 9.25 -9.32
C PHE A 146 -5.50 9.34 -9.78
N VAL A 147 -6.34 9.85 -8.88
CA VAL A 147 -7.75 10.15 -9.10
C VAL A 147 -7.99 11.66 -9.31
N VAL A 148 -8.84 12.02 -10.27
CA VAL A 148 -9.17 13.41 -10.60
C VAL A 148 -10.66 13.60 -10.86
N PRO A 149 -11.31 14.64 -10.30
CA PRO A 149 -12.71 14.90 -10.56
C PRO A 149 -12.95 15.65 -11.87
N ASN A 150 -14.15 15.49 -12.41
CA ASN A 150 -14.72 16.24 -13.53
C ASN A 150 -13.94 16.16 -14.86
N ILE A 151 -13.17 15.09 -15.04
CA ILE A 151 -12.54 14.71 -16.31
C ILE A 151 -12.71 13.21 -16.55
N THR A 152 -12.46 12.74 -17.77
CA THR A 152 -12.53 11.31 -18.13
C THR A 152 -11.28 10.80 -18.82
N ARG A 153 -10.37 11.68 -19.26
CA ARG A 153 -9.15 11.33 -20.00
C ARG A 153 -7.95 12.13 -19.52
N LEU A 154 -6.77 11.51 -19.53
CA LEU A 154 -5.52 12.10 -19.06
C LEU A 154 -5.14 13.34 -19.89
N SER A 155 -5.47 13.33 -21.19
CA SER A 155 -5.23 14.47 -22.08
C SER A 155 -5.93 15.75 -21.63
N GLN A 156 -7.02 15.65 -20.87
CA GLN A 156 -7.76 16.80 -20.32
C GLN A 156 -7.05 17.39 -19.09
N TYR A 157 -6.26 16.60 -18.37
CA TYR A 157 -5.68 16.97 -17.09
C TYR A 157 -4.77 18.20 -17.17
N ARG A 158 -3.92 18.31 -18.21
CA ARG A 158 -2.98 19.44 -18.33
C ARG A 158 -3.68 20.80 -18.38
N ALA A 159 -4.81 20.89 -19.09
CA ALA A 159 -5.61 22.10 -19.17
C ALA A 159 -6.41 22.34 -17.89
N ALA A 160 -6.85 21.27 -17.23
CA ALA A 160 -7.74 21.33 -16.08
C ALA A 160 -7.02 21.50 -14.73
N ARG A 161 -5.76 21.08 -14.58
CA ARG A 161 -5.04 20.94 -13.30
C ARG A 161 -4.92 22.21 -12.45
N ASN A 162 -5.08 23.40 -13.03
CA ASN A 162 -5.04 24.68 -12.31
C ASN A 162 -6.41 25.38 -12.28
N SER A 163 -7.46 24.69 -12.71
CA SER A 163 -8.83 25.20 -12.77
C SER A 163 -9.62 24.80 -11.53
N ARG A 164 -10.78 25.44 -11.33
CA ARG A 164 -11.74 25.01 -10.30
C ARG A 164 -12.42 23.68 -10.62
N VAL A 165 -12.34 23.21 -11.87
CA VAL A 165 -13.02 22.01 -12.33
C VAL A 165 -12.46 20.77 -11.63
N THR A 166 -11.15 20.71 -11.41
CA THR A 166 -10.49 19.56 -10.77
C THR A 166 -10.20 19.78 -9.26
N ASP A 167 -10.75 20.83 -8.65
CA ASP A 167 -10.50 21.12 -7.22
C ASP A 167 -11.50 20.38 -6.32
N TRP A 168 -11.04 19.32 -5.65
CA TRP A 168 -11.80 18.53 -4.68
C TRP A 168 -12.54 19.35 -3.62
N SER A 169 -11.98 20.50 -3.21
CA SER A 169 -12.63 21.37 -2.21
C SER A 169 -13.91 22.05 -2.69
N GLN A 170 -14.14 22.07 -4.00
CA GLN A 170 -15.33 22.65 -4.61
C GLN A 170 -16.43 21.61 -4.84
N LEU A 171 -16.11 20.32 -4.72
CA LEU A 171 -17.07 19.25 -4.96
C LEU A 171 -18.03 19.14 -3.77
N ARG A 172 -19.32 19.32 -4.06
CA ARG A 172 -20.42 18.96 -3.13
C ARG A 172 -20.99 17.59 -3.46
N ARG A 173 -21.08 17.25 -4.74
CA ARG A 173 -21.57 15.98 -5.27
C ARG A 173 -20.56 15.47 -6.30
N ARG A 174 -20.31 14.16 -6.31
CA ARG A 174 -19.48 13.49 -7.31
C ARG A 174 -20.37 13.02 -8.46
N GLU A 175 -19.95 13.30 -9.69
CA GLU A 175 -20.70 12.95 -10.90
C GLU A 175 -19.80 12.24 -11.92
N THR A 176 -18.63 12.82 -12.17
CA THR A 176 -17.62 12.29 -13.09
C THR A 176 -16.26 12.29 -12.41
N ILE A 177 -15.58 11.15 -12.38
CA ILE A 177 -14.24 10.98 -11.85
C ILE A 177 -13.40 10.19 -12.87
N ALA A 178 -12.14 10.56 -13.06
CA ALA A 178 -11.15 9.75 -13.77
C ALA A 178 -10.16 9.15 -12.77
N ILE A 179 -9.75 7.92 -13.04
CA ILE A 179 -8.65 7.23 -12.38
C ILE A 179 -7.63 6.88 -13.45
N PHE A 180 -6.37 7.23 -13.25
CA PHE A 180 -5.29 6.90 -14.18
C PHE A 180 -4.40 5.83 -13.57
N VAL A 181 -4.34 4.66 -14.23
CA VAL A 181 -3.52 3.53 -13.77
C VAL A 181 -2.43 3.20 -14.79
N PRO A 182 -1.23 2.80 -14.35
CA PRO A 182 -0.18 2.37 -15.25
C PRO A 182 -0.55 1.05 -15.94
N ASN A 183 -0.13 0.86 -17.18
CA ASN A 183 -0.35 -0.38 -17.95
C ASN A 183 0.94 -1.18 -18.22
N ASP A 184 2.06 -0.68 -17.72
CA ASP A 184 3.43 -1.15 -17.93
C ASP A 184 4.13 -1.50 -16.61
N THR A 185 3.36 -1.84 -15.57
CA THR A 185 3.82 -2.21 -14.22
C THR A 185 3.35 -3.60 -13.82
N SER A 186 3.71 -4.05 -12.60
CA SER A 186 3.33 -5.38 -12.12
C SER A 186 1.80 -5.52 -11.93
N PRO A 187 1.23 -6.74 -12.08
CA PRO A 187 -0.18 -6.97 -11.80
C PRO A 187 -0.61 -6.50 -10.41
N GLN A 188 0.22 -6.75 -9.38
CA GLN A 188 -0.04 -6.26 -8.04
C GLN A 188 -0.09 -4.72 -8.00
N GLU A 189 0.89 -4.01 -8.57
CA GLU A 189 0.90 -2.54 -8.53
C GLU A 189 -0.34 -1.94 -9.21
N VAL A 190 -0.79 -2.52 -10.32
CA VAL A 190 -2.04 -2.12 -10.98
C VAL A 190 -3.24 -2.35 -10.07
N ARG A 191 -3.32 -3.52 -9.41
CA ARG A 191 -4.39 -3.84 -8.48
C ARG A 191 -4.37 -2.89 -7.27
N ASP A 192 -3.21 -2.62 -6.70
CA ASP A 192 -3.05 -1.75 -5.53
C ASP A 192 -3.60 -0.34 -5.88
N CYS A 193 -3.24 0.19 -7.06
CA CYS A 193 -3.85 1.40 -7.62
C CYS A 193 -5.36 1.31 -7.81
N LEU A 194 -5.92 0.17 -8.26
CA LEU A 194 -7.37 0.01 -8.36
C LEU A 194 -8.04 0.11 -6.98
N HIS A 195 -7.46 -0.49 -5.94
CA HIS A 195 -8.02 -0.45 -4.60
C HIS A 195 -8.00 0.96 -4.00
N GLU A 196 -6.86 1.64 -4.06
CA GLU A 196 -6.69 2.98 -3.51
C GLU A 196 -7.53 4.00 -4.27
N GLU A 197 -7.33 4.11 -5.58
CA GLU A 197 -7.93 5.19 -6.37
C GLU A 197 -9.43 5.02 -6.55
N LEU A 198 -9.94 3.78 -6.61
CA LEU A 198 -11.38 3.55 -6.65
C LEU A 198 -12.03 3.86 -5.30
N ALA A 199 -11.39 3.50 -4.19
CA ALA A 199 -11.87 3.87 -2.86
C ALA A 199 -11.85 5.39 -2.69
N GLN A 200 -10.79 6.06 -3.12
CA GLN A 200 -10.71 7.51 -3.09
C GLN A 200 -11.73 8.18 -4.02
N ALA A 201 -12.01 7.62 -5.20
CA ALA A 201 -13.05 8.08 -6.12
C ALA A 201 -14.45 7.98 -5.52
N LEU A 202 -14.72 6.96 -4.70
CA LEU A 202 -15.97 6.80 -3.94
C LEU A 202 -16.00 7.74 -2.71
N GLY A 203 -14.84 7.97 -2.09
CA GLY A 203 -14.63 8.73 -0.86
C GLY A 203 -14.32 7.79 0.31
N PRO A 204 -13.42 8.12 1.26
CA PRO A 204 -12.76 9.42 1.53
C PRO A 204 -11.63 9.87 0.57
N LEU A 205 -10.99 11.03 0.81
CA LEU A 205 -9.94 11.62 -0.05
C LEU A 205 -8.61 11.91 0.66
N ASN A 206 -8.50 11.52 1.93
CA ASN A 206 -7.32 11.72 2.74
C ASN A 206 -6.74 10.37 3.08
N ASP A 207 -5.44 10.37 3.36
CA ASP A 207 -4.75 9.27 4.01
C ASP A 207 -4.22 9.74 5.36
N LEU A 208 -4.14 8.82 6.30
CA LEU A 208 -3.80 9.10 7.68
C LEU A 208 -2.82 8.05 8.19
N TYR A 209 -1.58 8.47 8.45
CA TYR A 209 -0.52 7.65 9.07
C TYR A 209 -0.90 6.90 10.35
N ARG A 210 -2.00 7.25 11.02
CA ARG A 210 -2.44 6.57 12.25
C ARG A 210 -3.32 5.34 11.99
N LEU A 211 -3.66 5.04 10.74
CA LEU A 211 -4.57 3.95 10.37
C LEU A 211 -3.79 2.70 9.97
N SER A 212 -3.18 2.01 10.93
CA SER A 212 -2.28 0.87 10.65
C SER A 212 -2.89 -0.28 9.85
N ASP A 213 -4.21 -0.43 9.82
CA ASP A 213 -4.95 -1.54 9.21
C ASP A 213 -5.78 -1.09 7.99
N SER A 214 -5.32 -0.08 7.25
CA SER A 214 -6.10 0.62 6.23
C SER A 214 -5.27 0.90 4.98
N VAL A 215 -5.91 0.84 3.81
CA VAL A 215 -5.37 1.41 2.57
C VAL A 215 -5.28 2.93 2.66
N PHE A 216 -6.12 3.59 3.46
CA PHE A 216 -6.07 5.04 3.69
C PHE A 216 -4.94 5.46 4.64
N ASN A 217 -3.79 4.81 4.55
CA ASN A 217 -2.60 5.09 5.35
C ASN A 217 -1.42 5.35 4.41
N ASP A 218 -0.83 6.53 4.57
CA ASP A 218 0.34 6.98 3.80
C ASP A 218 1.59 6.09 3.91
N ASP A 219 1.61 5.09 4.81
CA ASP A 219 2.69 4.10 4.87
C ASP A 219 2.65 3.04 3.74
N ASN A 220 1.52 2.93 3.02
CA ASN A 220 1.30 2.04 1.88
C ASN A 220 1.62 0.56 2.16
N VAL A 221 1.45 0.11 3.41
CA VAL A 221 1.68 -1.30 3.78
C VAL A 221 0.52 -2.20 3.33
N HIS A 222 -0.72 -1.69 3.41
CA HIS A 222 -1.91 -2.41 2.96
C HIS A 222 -2.18 -2.15 1.47
N ALA A 223 -2.12 -3.23 0.70
CA ALA A 223 -2.26 -3.21 -0.77
C ALA A 223 -3.71 -3.41 -1.27
N VAL A 224 -4.59 -3.88 -0.38
CA VAL A 224 -6.00 -4.14 -0.69
C VAL A 224 -6.89 -3.64 0.44
N LEU A 225 -8.07 -3.17 0.08
CA LEU A 225 -9.08 -2.65 1.03
C LEU A 225 -9.36 -3.67 2.15
N THR A 226 -9.21 -3.21 3.38
CA THR A 226 -9.40 -4.01 4.60
C THR A 226 -10.85 -3.99 5.08
N GLY A 227 -11.16 -4.75 6.13
CA GLY A 227 -12.48 -4.69 6.75
C GLY A 227 -12.78 -3.32 7.38
N PHE A 228 -11.75 -2.57 7.81
CA PHE A 228 -11.90 -1.19 8.24
C PHE A 228 -12.27 -0.29 7.06
N ASP A 229 -11.57 -0.39 5.93
CA ASP A 229 -11.85 0.42 4.74
C ASP A 229 -13.28 0.18 4.21
N MET A 230 -13.71 -1.08 4.20
CA MET A 230 -15.07 -1.44 3.79
C MET A 230 -16.13 -0.90 4.74
N LEU A 231 -15.87 -0.87 6.05
CA LEU A 231 -16.77 -0.24 7.03
C LEU A 231 -16.85 1.28 6.81
N VAL A 232 -15.72 1.94 6.57
CA VAL A 232 -15.68 3.38 6.25
C VAL A 232 -16.50 3.66 4.99
N LEU A 233 -16.27 2.93 3.90
CA LEU A 233 -17.02 3.05 2.65
C LEU A 233 -18.52 2.80 2.85
N ARG A 234 -18.89 1.78 3.63
CA ARG A 234 -20.29 1.48 3.98
C ARG A 234 -20.95 2.61 4.77
N ALA A 235 -20.22 3.22 5.71
CA ALA A 235 -20.71 4.37 6.46
C ALA A 235 -20.86 5.61 5.57
N PHE A 236 -19.91 5.86 4.65
CA PHE A 236 -19.98 6.94 3.66
C PHE A 236 -21.23 6.86 2.79
N TYR A 237 -21.69 5.65 2.47
CA TYR A 237 -22.88 5.40 1.65
C TYR A 237 -24.13 5.06 2.48
N ALA A 238 -24.11 5.28 3.79
CA ALA A 238 -25.29 5.14 4.63
C ALA A 238 -26.37 6.16 4.18
N PRO A 239 -27.66 5.75 4.09
CA PRO A 239 -28.74 6.61 3.57
C PRO A 239 -28.96 7.90 4.37
N GLU A 240 -28.49 7.92 5.62
CA GLU A 240 -28.53 9.07 6.52
C GLU A 240 -27.55 10.18 6.10
N LEU A 241 -26.46 9.86 5.39
CA LEU A 241 -25.47 10.83 4.90
C LEU A 241 -25.78 11.24 3.47
N ARG A 242 -25.69 12.53 3.14
CA ARG A 242 -25.91 13.05 1.77
C ARG A 242 -24.80 14.01 1.36
N ALA A 243 -24.47 13.99 0.08
CA ALA A 243 -23.63 14.95 -0.60
C ALA A 243 -24.07 16.38 -0.27
N GLY A 244 -23.10 17.24 0.07
CA GLY A 244 -23.34 18.62 0.49
C GLY A 244 -23.54 18.82 1.99
N MET A 245 -23.62 17.76 2.81
CA MET A 245 -23.65 17.91 4.28
C MET A 245 -22.35 18.54 4.81
N THR A 246 -22.47 19.35 5.84
CA THR A 246 -21.37 19.92 6.60
C THR A 246 -20.73 18.86 7.51
N ARG A 247 -19.51 19.14 8.01
CA ARG A 247 -18.82 18.26 8.96
C ARG A 247 -19.68 17.93 10.18
N ARG A 248 -20.32 18.94 10.77
CA ARG A 248 -21.17 18.80 11.95
C ARG A 248 -22.38 17.90 11.67
N GLU A 249 -23.03 18.07 10.52
CA GLU A 249 -24.19 17.24 10.15
C GLU A 249 -23.80 15.77 9.98
N VAL A 250 -22.63 15.49 9.40
CA VAL A 250 -22.11 14.11 9.30
C VAL A 250 -21.77 13.57 10.69
N GLU A 251 -21.03 14.35 11.48
CA GLU A 251 -20.62 14.00 12.84
C GLU A 251 -21.81 13.61 13.73
N GLU A 252 -22.92 14.35 13.67
CA GLU A 252 -24.16 14.08 14.43
C GLU A 252 -24.82 12.74 14.04
N ARG A 253 -24.62 12.26 12.81
CA ARG A 253 -25.26 11.04 12.29
C ARG A 253 -24.40 9.79 12.46
N LEU A 254 -23.07 9.96 12.48
CA LEU A 254 -22.13 8.84 12.54
C LEU A 254 -22.33 7.88 13.73
N PRO A 255 -22.64 8.34 14.97
CA PRO A 255 -22.83 7.42 16.08
C PRO A 255 -23.91 6.37 15.81
N GLY A 256 -25.09 6.78 15.35
CA GLY A 256 -26.18 5.86 15.04
C GLY A 256 -25.87 4.93 13.86
N ILE A 257 -25.17 5.44 12.84
CA ILE A 257 -24.70 4.63 11.71
C ILE A 257 -23.71 3.56 12.20
N LEU A 258 -22.72 3.94 13.00
CA LEU A 258 -21.66 3.05 13.46
C LEU A 258 -22.17 2.01 14.46
N SER A 259 -23.07 2.35 15.38
CA SER A 259 -23.72 1.34 16.24
C SER A 259 -24.49 0.28 15.43
N ARG A 260 -25.10 0.67 14.30
CA ARG A 260 -25.78 -0.27 13.39
C ARG A 260 -24.79 -1.12 12.59
N LEU A 261 -23.71 -0.52 12.09
CA LEU A 261 -22.76 -1.19 11.18
C LEU A 261 -21.67 -1.98 11.90
N ASN A 262 -21.31 -1.58 13.12
CA ASN A 262 -20.24 -2.14 13.94
C ASN A 262 -20.65 -2.14 15.43
N PRO A 263 -21.65 -2.95 15.83
CA PRO A 263 -22.17 -2.97 17.20
C PRO A 263 -21.11 -3.34 18.24
N GLY A 264 -20.13 -4.19 17.89
CA GLY A 264 -19.02 -4.53 18.78
C GLY A 264 -18.13 -3.34 19.14
N GLY A 265 -18.07 -2.32 18.28
CA GLY A 265 -17.29 -1.10 18.50
C GLY A 265 -17.83 -0.19 19.59
N ASP A 266 -19.09 -0.35 20.02
CA ASP A 266 -19.69 0.44 21.11
C ASP A 266 -19.10 0.06 22.48
N GLY A 267 -18.71 -1.21 22.65
CA GLY A 267 -18.14 -1.74 23.89
C GLY A 267 -16.63 -1.54 24.02
N LEU A 268 -15.96 -1.05 22.97
CA LEU A 268 -14.50 -0.88 22.97
C LEU A 268 -14.11 0.50 23.47
N ALA A 269 -13.11 0.55 24.35
CA ALA A 269 -12.52 1.80 24.80
C ALA A 269 -11.77 2.49 23.66
N PRO A 270 -11.95 3.81 23.45
CA PRO A 270 -11.21 4.57 22.45
C PRO A 270 -9.73 4.69 22.80
N ARG A 271 -8.87 4.62 21.78
CA ARG A 271 -7.41 4.81 21.92
C ARG A 271 -6.98 6.26 21.73
N PHE A 272 -7.76 7.06 21.02
CA PHE A 272 -7.49 8.49 20.79
C PHE A 272 -6.11 8.81 20.21
N SER A 273 -5.62 8.03 19.25
CA SER A 273 -4.34 8.31 18.58
C SER A 273 -4.31 9.74 18.02
N GLY A 274 -3.41 10.58 18.52
CA GLY A 274 -3.35 12.01 18.16
C GLY A 274 -2.97 12.27 16.70
N SER A 275 -3.12 13.52 16.26
CA SER A 275 -2.71 13.97 14.92
C SER A 275 -1.22 13.73 14.66
N THR A 276 -0.86 13.41 13.42
CA THR A 276 0.54 13.24 12.99
C THR A 276 1.16 14.61 12.68
N PRO A 277 2.25 15.04 13.36
CA PRO A 277 2.89 16.31 13.10
C PRO A 277 3.42 16.42 11.66
N ARG A 278 3.24 17.59 11.03
CA ARG A 278 3.70 17.82 9.66
C ARG A 278 5.21 17.62 9.50
N ALA A 279 5.99 18.04 10.49
CA ALA A 279 7.45 17.84 10.50
C ALA A 279 7.85 16.36 10.44
N TRP A 280 7.08 15.46 11.09
CA TRP A 280 7.32 14.02 11.01
C TRP A 280 6.95 13.48 9.62
N ILE A 281 5.81 13.91 9.07
CA ILE A 281 5.39 13.55 7.71
C ILE A 281 6.47 13.94 6.71
N ASP A 282 6.89 15.20 6.70
CA ASP A 282 7.90 15.69 5.76
C ASP A 282 9.24 14.94 5.90
N ALA A 283 9.62 14.54 7.11
CA ALA A 283 10.80 13.72 7.38
C ALA A 283 10.68 12.31 6.77
N ILE A 284 9.55 11.63 6.98
CA ILE A 284 9.26 10.32 6.37
C ILE A 284 9.23 10.41 4.84
N GLN A 285 8.51 11.41 4.30
CA GLN A 285 8.39 11.62 2.86
C GLN A 285 9.76 11.93 2.22
N THR A 286 10.64 12.64 2.93
CA THR A 286 12.02 12.90 2.46
C THR A 286 12.89 11.65 2.56
N ALA A 287 12.77 10.87 3.64
CA ALA A 287 13.53 9.64 3.83
C ALA A 287 13.19 8.58 2.77
N LEU A 288 11.91 8.42 2.46
CA LEU A 288 11.41 7.29 1.68
C LEU A 288 11.02 7.66 0.25
N GLY A 289 10.70 8.93 0.00
CA GLY A 289 10.28 9.43 -1.29
C GLY A 289 11.43 9.63 -2.29
N PRO A 290 11.09 9.84 -3.58
CA PRO A 290 12.07 10.05 -4.63
C PRO A 290 12.68 11.46 -4.58
N GLY A 291 13.93 11.57 -5.01
CA GLY A 291 14.60 12.86 -5.31
C GLY A 291 15.55 13.39 -4.24
N ALA A 292 15.55 12.85 -3.03
CA ALA A 292 16.51 13.20 -1.98
C ALA A 292 17.81 12.40 -2.10
N ARG A 293 18.96 13.02 -1.76
CA ARG A 293 20.25 12.32 -1.73
C ARG A 293 20.36 11.39 -0.53
N GLN A 294 21.23 10.38 -0.59
CA GLN A 294 21.36 9.37 0.47
C GLN A 294 21.59 9.98 1.87
N MET A 295 22.46 10.99 1.99
CA MET A 295 22.70 11.67 3.27
C MET A 295 21.46 12.43 3.77
N GLU A 296 20.75 13.13 2.90
CA GLU A 296 19.50 13.83 3.24
C GLU A 296 18.44 12.84 3.71
N ARG A 297 18.31 11.69 3.03
CA ARG A 297 17.39 10.61 3.41
C ARG A 297 17.72 10.06 4.80
N ARG A 298 19.01 9.86 5.11
CA ARG A 298 19.46 9.38 6.43
C ARG A 298 19.14 10.39 7.53
N THR A 299 19.46 11.66 7.33
CA THR A 299 19.13 12.73 8.29
C THR A 299 17.62 12.81 8.52
N ALA A 300 16.82 12.78 7.46
CA ALA A 300 15.36 12.82 7.57
C ALA A 300 14.80 11.60 8.32
N ALA A 301 15.33 10.39 8.09
CA ALA A 301 14.93 9.21 8.83
C ALA A 301 15.28 9.29 10.33
N MET A 302 16.45 9.83 10.66
CA MET A 302 16.85 10.10 12.05
C MET A 302 15.93 11.14 12.72
N ASP A 303 15.56 12.19 11.98
CA ASP A 303 14.62 13.21 12.43
C ASP A 303 13.22 12.64 12.69
N ALA A 304 12.73 11.73 11.84
CA ALA A 304 11.46 11.05 12.06
C ALA A 304 11.45 10.27 13.38
N VAL A 305 12.52 9.51 13.68
CA VAL A 305 12.67 8.80 14.96
C VAL A 305 12.70 9.77 16.13
N ARG A 306 13.51 10.84 16.04
CA ARG A 306 13.64 11.86 17.08
C ARG A 306 12.30 12.55 17.38
N ILE A 307 11.53 12.89 16.34
CA ILE A 307 10.21 13.51 16.51
C ILE A 307 9.24 12.51 17.15
N ALA A 308 9.19 11.26 16.69
CA ALA A 308 8.32 10.22 17.26
C ALA A 308 8.61 9.99 18.76
N GLN A 309 9.89 10.01 19.15
CA GLN A 309 10.31 9.93 20.54
C GLN A 309 9.92 11.16 21.36
N ALA A 310 10.15 12.37 20.83
CA ALA A 310 9.83 13.62 21.51
C ALA A 310 8.31 13.81 21.72
N VAL A 311 7.49 13.36 20.78
CA VAL A 311 6.02 13.32 20.92
C VAL A 311 5.57 12.25 21.90
N GLY A 312 6.44 11.28 22.22
CA GLY A 312 6.12 10.19 23.14
C GLY A 312 5.29 9.08 22.52
N TRP A 313 5.34 8.89 21.19
CA TRP A 313 4.61 7.82 20.55
C TRP A 313 5.11 6.44 20.99
N THR A 314 4.15 5.54 21.18
CA THR A 314 4.37 4.11 21.43
C THR A 314 3.62 3.24 20.42
N ASP A 315 3.05 3.87 19.38
CA ASP A 315 2.27 3.22 18.33
C ASP A 315 3.11 2.88 17.09
N HIS A 316 2.45 2.36 16.05
CA HIS A 316 3.10 1.93 14.81
C HIS A 316 3.81 3.05 14.05
N ARG A 317 3.52 4.34 14.30
CA ARG A 317 4.26 5.44 13.66
C ARG A 317 5.69 5.54 14.20
N ARG A 318 5.90 5.22 15.48
CA ARG A 318 7.26 5.08 16.03
C ARG A 318 7.96 3.86 15.43
N ALA A 319 7.25 2.75 15.32
CA ALA A 319 7.77 1.54 14.66
C ALA A 319 8.19 1.85 13.21
N PHE A 320 7.34 2.53 12.46
CA PHE A 320 7.59 2.92 11.07
C PHE A 320 8.78 3.87 10.91
N SER A 321 8.98 4.77 11.86
CA SER A 321 10.17 5.64 11.89
C SER A 321 11.47 4.82 12.00
N HIS A 322 11.49 3.83 12.89
CA HIS A 322 12.62 2.91 13.03
C HIS A 322 12.78 2.02 11.79
N PHE A 323 11.69 1.47 11.26
CA PHE A 323 11.72 0.66 10.04
C PHE A 323 12.29 1.45 8.85
N ALA A 324 11.86 2.69 8.65
CA ALA A 324 12.39 3.59 7.64
C ALA A 324 13.89 3.83 7.81
N LEU A 325 14.34 4.13 9.03
CA LEU A 325 15.77 4.33 9.31
C LEU A 325 16.60 3.07 9.04
N GLY A 326 16.10 1.89 9.41
CA GLY A 326 16.73 0.61 9.08
C GLY A 326 16.88 0.44 7.56
N ARG A 327 15.81 0.68 6.79
CA ARG A 327 15.85 0.59 5.31
C ARG A 327 16.87 1.53 4.67
N ILE A 328 17.04 2.74 5.20
CA ILE A 328 17.98 3.73 4.65
C ILE A 328 19.44 3.41 4.98
N THR A 329 19.68 2.78 6.12
CA THR A 329 21.04 2.50 6.62
C THR A 329 21.56 1.11 6.28
N GLN A 330 20.68 0.19 5.87
CA GLN A 330 20.99 -1.22 5.60
C GLN A 330 22.21 -1.45 4.68
N SER A 331 22.40 -0.63 3.65
CA SER A 331 23.53 -0.81 2.71
C SER A 331 24.86 -0.25 3.22
N THR A 332 24.83 0.66 4.20
CA THR A 332 26.02 1.35 4.72
C THR A 332 26.43 0.86 6.10
N ASP A 333 25.46 0.43 6.91
CA ASP A 333 25.64 0.02 8.29
C ASP A 333 24.58 -1.06 8.63
N PRO A 334 24.84 -2.33 8.23
CA PRO A 334 23.88 -3.42 8.40
C PRO A 334 23.53 -3.70 9.86
N ASP A 335 24.50 -3.59 10.77
CA ASP A 335 24.29 -3.87 12.19
C ASP A 335 23.41 -2.79 12.83
N PHE A 336 23.68 -1.50 12.55
CA PHE A 336 22.78 -0.43 12.99
C PHE A 336 21.38 -0.58 12.39
N ALA A 337 21.27 -0.96 11.12
CA ALA A 337 19.98 -1.20 10.49
C ALA A 337 19.20 -2.33 11.17
N GLN A 338 19.89 -3.40 11.56
CA GLN A 338 19.32 -4.52 12.30
C GLN A 338 18.77 -4.07 13.66
N ASP A 339 19.51 -3.23 14.40
CA ASP A 339 19.01 -2.64 15.65
C ASP A 339 17.73 -1.84 15.44
N GLN A 340 17.63 -1.10 14.32
CA GLN A 340 16.42 -0.36 13.99
C GLN A 340 15.25 -1.28 13.61
N PHE A 341 15.47 -2.37 12.89
CA PHE A 341 14.40 -3.32 12.58
C PHE A 341 13.91 -4.04 13.85
N VAL A 342 14.80 -4.40 14.76
CA VAL A 342 14.43 -4.96 16.08
C VAL A 342 13.64 -3.95 16.90
N ALA A 343 14.03 -2.67 16.90
CA ALA A 343 13.27 -1.61 17.56
C ALA A 343 11.88 -1.44 16.94
N ALA A 344 11.77 -1.45 15.60
CA ALA A 344 10.50 -1.38 14.91
C ALA A 344 9.59 -2.56 15.28
N GLU A 345 10.12 -3.79 15.26
CA GLU A 345 9.34 -4.99 15.56
C GLU A 345 8.77 -4.98 16.99
N ARG A 346 9.53 -4.49 17.98
CA ARG A 346 9.03 -4.34 19.35
C ARG A 346 7.79 -3.44 19.43
N PHE A 347 7.77 -2.33 18.69
CA PHE A 347 6.62 -1.45 18.66
C PHE A 347 5.47 -2.02 17.84
N TYR A 348 5.74 -2.69 16.72
CA TYR A 348 4.67 -3.36 15.97
C TYR A 348 4.04 -4.49 16.80
N ASP A 349 4.82 -5.37 17.43
CA ASP A 349 4.28 -6.47 18.27
C ASP A 349 3.39 -5.96 19.42
N ALA A 350 3.72 -4.81 20.01
CA ALA A 350 2.93 -4.19 21.06
C ALA A 350 1.63 -3.52 20.59
N ASN A 351 1.40 -3.38 19.28
CA ASN A 351 0.26 -2.66 18.71
C ASN A 351 -0.60 -3.58 17.84
N PRO A 352 -1.89 -3.75 18.13
CA PRO A 352 -2.77 -4.57 17.30
C PRO A 352 -3.04 -3.91 15.94
N GLY A 353 -3.25 -4.72 14.90
CA GLY A 353 -3.51 -4.21 13.56
C GLY A 353 -2.23 -3.79 12.82
N THR A 354 -1.07 -4.33 13.20
CA THR A 354 0.21 -4.13 12.51
C THR A 354 0.83 -5.46 12.06
N GLU A 355 0.04 -6.53 11.96
CA GLU A 355 0.54 -7.88 11.65
C GLU A 355 1.24 -7.93 10.29
N LEU A 356 0.77 -7.12 9.34
CA LEU A 356 1.40 -6.98 8.02
C LEU A 356 2.70 -6.17 8.09
N HIS A 357 2.76 -5.11 8.89
CA HIS A 357 4.02 -4.38 9.15
C HIS A 357 5.09 -5.29 9.75
N ARG A 358 4.70 -6.16 10.68
CA ARG A 358 5.59 -7.18 11.25
C ARG A 358 6.12 -8.13 10.18
N ALA A 359 5.29 -8.54 9.22
CA ALA A 359 5.73 -9.37 8.11
C ALA A 359 6.80 -8.68 7.24
N PHE A 360 6.71 -7.36 7.04
CA PHE A 360 7.75 -6.57 6.39
C PHE A 360 9.03 -6.48 7.23
N ALA A 361 8.92 -6.25 8.54
CA ALA A 361 10.07 -6.23 9.45
C ALA A 361 10.77 -7.59 9.50
N ALA A 362 10.00 -8.68 9.62
CA ALA A 362 10.49 -10.05 9.62
C ALA A 362 11.25 -10.40 8.34
N ALA A 363 10.81 -9.92 7.17
CA ALA A 363 11.55 -10.11 5.92
C ALA A 363 12.95 -9.49 5.97
N GLN A 364 13.11 -8.31 6.60
CA GLN A 364 14.43 -7.66 6.75
C GLN A 364 15.30 -8.40 7.77
N LEU A 365 14.73 -8.75 8.92
CA LEU A 365 15.44 -9.49 9.98
C LEU A 365 15.89 -10.87 9.48
N ALA A 366 15.04 -11.57 8.74
CA ALA A 366 15.33 -12.89 8.17
C ALA A 366 16.37 -12.80 7.04
N ALA A 367 16.32 -11.77 6.20
CA ALA A 367 17.37 -11.55 5.19
C ALA A 367 18.77 -11.40 5.83
N TYR A 368 18.86 -10.65 6.93
CA TYR A 368 20.10 -10.56 7.70
C TYR A 368 20.49 -11.92 8.31
N ALA A 369 19.56 -12.66 8.91
CA ALA A 369 19.83 -13.99 9.47
C ALA A 369 20.34 -14.98 8.40
N VAL A 370 19.73 -15.01 7.21
CA VAL A 370 20.21 -15.80 6.06
C VAL A 370 21.64 -15.40 5.68
N SER A 371 21.95 -14.10 5.64
CA SER A 371 23.31 -13.63 5.31
C SER A 371 24.37 -14.03 6.33
N MET A 372 23.96 -14.26 7.57
CA MET A 372 24.81 -14.72 8.65
C MET A 372 24.86 -16.26 8.76
N GLY A 373 24.21 -16.98 7.84
CA GLY A 373 24.10 -18.44 7.90
C GLY A 373 23.26 -18.96 9.06
N ARG A 374 22.39 -18.12 9.66
CA ARG A 374 21.50 -18.48 10.77
C ARG A 374 20.15 -18.91 10.23
N ASP A 375 20.11 -20.14 9.75
CA ASP A 375 18.97 -20.77 9.12
C ASP A 375 17.78 -20.95 10.06
N GLU A 376 17.98 -21.48 11.27
CA GLU A 376 16.90 -21.68 12.24
C GLU A 376 16.24 -20.35 12.64
N ASP A 377 17.04 -19.32 12.89
CA ASP A 377 16.57 -17.96 13.18
C ASP A 377 15.72 -17.41 12.03
N ALA A 378 16.19 -17.56 10.79
CA ALA A 378 15.46 -17.11 9.60
C ALA A 378 14.11 -17.85 9.45
N LEU A 379 14.09 -19.17 9.65
CA LEU A 379 12.86 -19.96 9.57
C LEU A 379 11.85 -19.57 10.66
N MET A 380 12.33 -19.30 11.88
CA MET A 380 11.51 -18.86 13.00
C MET A 380 10.89 -17.47 12.73
N LEU A 381 11.70 -16.54 12.19
CA LEU A 381 11.25 -15.21 11.82
C LEU A 381 10.20 -15.23 10.70
N LEU A 382 10.36 -16.10 9.69
CA LEU A 382 9.49 -16.09 8.51
C LEU A 382 8.16 -16.84 8.73
N GLY A 383 8.19 -17.93 9.48
CA GLY A 383 7.08 -18.88 9.62
C GLY A 383 5.71 -18.23 9.91
N PRO A 384 5.59 -17.39 10.95
CA PRO A 384 4.31 -16.76 11.33
C PRO A 384 3.70 -15.83 10.27
N HIS A 385 4.51 -15.30 9.35
CA HIS A 385 4.10 -14.19 8.49
C HIS A 385 3.65 -14.60 7.08
N ILE A 386 3.89 -15.85 6.66
CA ILE A 386 3.45 -16.34 5.34
C ILE A 386 1.93 -16.22 5.18
N ALA A 387 1.16 -16.73 6.15
CA ALA A 387 -0.30 -16.66 6.12
C ALA A 387 -0.82 -15.22 6.25
N THR A 388 -0.05 -14.32 6.87
CA THR A 388 -0.39 -12.90 6.98
C THR A 388 -0.23 -12.18 5.64
N ALA A 389 0.88 -12.40 4.93
CA ALA A 389 1.08 -11.84 3.60
C ALA A 389 0.06 -12.38 2.59
N GLU A 390 -0.28 -13.67 2.66
CA GLU A 390 -1.32 -14.27 1.82
C GLU A 390 -2.71 -13.68 2.09
N ARG A 391 -3.11 -13.55 3.36
CA ARG A 391 -4.40 -12.97 3.75
C ARG A 391 -4.51 -11.48 3.40
N ALA A 392 -3.40 -10.74 3.49
CA ALA A 392 -3.32 -9.36 3.04
C ALA A 392 -3.19 -9.22 1.51
N GLU A 393 -3.21 -10.35 0.78
CA GLU A 393 -3.05 -10.42 -0.66
C GLU A 393 -1.80 -9.71 -1.19
N ASN A 394 -0.70 -9.65 -0.43
CA ASN A 394 0.53 -9.00 -0.85
C ASN A 394 1.49 -10.03 -1.48
N ALA A 395 1.40 -10.20 -2.80
CA ALA A 395 2.15 -11.22 -3.54
C ALA A 395 3.66 -10.95 -3.58
N ALA A 396 4.09 -9.69 -3.67
CA ALA A 396 5.50 -9.32 -3.65
C ALA A 396 6.14 -9.65 -2.29
N LEU A 397 5.45 -9.34 -1.18
CA LEU A 397 5.90 -9.73 0.15
C LEU A 397 5.87 -11.24 0.32
N LEU A 398 4.78 -11.92 -0.06
CA LEU A 398 4.67 -13.37 0.03
C LEU A 398 5.78 -14.09 -0.75
N ALA A 399 6.05 -13.65 -1.98
CA ALA A 399 7.14 -14.18 -2.79
C ALA A 399 8.50 -13.97 -2.09
N THR A 400 8.74 -12.78 -1.51
CA THR A 400 9.99 -12.50 -0.77
C THR A 400 10.16 -13.41 0.43
N LEU A 401 9.11 -13.56 1.25
CA LEU A 401 9.15 -14.43 2.42
C LEU A 401 9.41 -15.90 2.03
N LEU A 402 8.80 -16.37 0.94
CA LEU A 402 9.03 -17.72 0.42
C LEU A 402 10.44 -17.88 -0.17
N MET A 403 10.97 -16.89 -0.88
CA MET A 403 12.35 -16.91 -1.38
C MET A 403 13.35 -16.97 -0.23
N LEU A 404 13.20 -16.13 0.80
CA LEU A 404 14.04 -16.16 2.01
C LEU A 404 13.93 -17.50 2.75
N ARG A 405 12.72 -18.06 2.84
CA ARG A 405 12.49 -19.38 3.44
C ARG A 405 13.20 -20.48 2.66
N ALA A 406 13.20 -20.41 1.32
CA ALA A 406 13.92 -21.38 0.50
C ALA A 406 15.43 -21.29 0.72
N GLU A 407 15.99 -20.09 0.87
CA GLU A 407 17.42 -19.92 1.20
C GLU A 407 17.75 -20.46 2.60
N ALA A 408 16.91 -20.20 3.60
CA ALA A 408 17.09 -20.76 4.94
C ALA A 408 16.99 -22.31 4.94
N LEU A 409 16.04 -22.88 4.18
CA LEU A 409 15.92 -24.34 4.05
C LEU A 409 17.15 -24.97 3.36
N ASP A 410 17.72 -24.31 2.34
CA ASP A 410 18.97 -24.76 1.72
C ASP A 410 20.11 -24.77 2.76
N LEU A 411 20.22 -23.72 3.59
CA LEU A 411 21.21 -23.64 4.67
C LEU A 411 21.06 -24.76 5.71
N SER A 412 19.82 -25.15 6.04
CA SER A 412 19.54 -26.30 6.92
C SER A 412 19.75 -27.68 6.27
N GLY A 413 20.21 -27.74 5.02
CA GLY A 413 20.34 -29.01 4.28
C GLY A 413 19.01 -29.60 3.79
N ARG A 414 17.89 -28.88 3.91
CA ARG A 414 16.53 -29.31 3.50
C ARG A 414 16.25 -28.98 2.03
N VAL A 415 17.14 -29.44 1.14
CA VAL A 415 17.22 -29.03 -0.27
C VAL A 415 15.94 -29.35 -1.07
N SER A 416 15.28 -30.49 -0.81
CA SER A 416 14.05 -30.87 -1.50
C SER A 416 12.89 -29.93 -1.17
N GLU A 417 12.77 -29.55 0.10
CA GLU A 417 11.77 -28.59 0.57
C GLU A 417 12.07 -27.19 0.06
N ALA A 418 13.34 -26.78 0.09
CA ALA A 418 13.79 -25.50 -0.45
C ALA A 418 13.41 -25.34 -1.93
N ARG A 419 13.63 -26.39 -2.74
CA ARG A 419 13.24 -26.41 -4.16
C ARG A 419 11.73 -26.24 -4.35
N ALA A 420 10.91 -26.93 -3.57
CA ALA A 420 9.46 -26.82 -3.65
C ALA A 420 8.98 -25.40 -3.28
N VAL A 421 9.50 -24.84 -2.18
CA VAL A 421 9.16 -23.46 -1.74
C VAL A 421 9.63 -22.43 -2.75
N ARG A 422 10.82 -22.60 -3.33
CA ARG A 422 11.35 -21.70 -4.36
C ARG A 422 10.45 -21.68 -5.59
N LEU A 423 10.06 -22.85 -6.10
CA LEU A 423 9.12 -22.95 -7.22
C LEU A 423 7.78 -22.27 -6.91
N ASP A 424 7.26 -22.45 -5.69
CA ASP A 424 6.03 -21.80 -5.24
C ASP A 424 6.14 -20.27 -5.24
N SER A 425 7.28 -19.75 -4.77
CA SER A 425 7.57 -18.31 -4.71
C SER A 425 7.52 -17.65 -6.09
N LEU A 426 7.95 -18.36 -7.15
CA LEU A 426 7.99 -17.82 -8.51
C LEU A 426 6.60 -17.53 -9.07
N GLY A 427 5.61 -18.37 -8.76
CA GLY A 427 4.23 -18.14 -9.20
C GLY A 427 3.64 -16.86 -8.61
N TRP A 428 3.92 -16.59 -7.33
CA TRP A 428 3.55 -15.34 -6.65
C TRP A 428 4.39 -14.15 -7.13
N ALA A 429 5.68 -14.36 -7.38
CA ALA A 429 6.59 -13.34 -7.86
C ALA A 429 6.15 -12.77 -9.21
N ARG A 430 5.56 -13.57 -10.10
CA ARG A 430 5.02 -13.07 -11.38
C ARG A 430 3.85 -12.10 -11.18
N TYR A 431 3.02 -12.32 -10.16
CA TYR A 431 1.95 -11.40 -9.82
C TYR A 431 2.49 -10.14 -9.11
N GLY A 432 3.41 -10.32 -8.15
CA GLY A 432 3.97 -9.24 -7.34
C GLY A 432 4.99 -8.34 -8.03
N TYR A 433 5.84 -8.90 -8.90
CA TYR A 433 6.92 -8.18 -9.60
C TYR A 433 6.69 -8.03 -11.11
N GLY A 434 5.73 -8.77 -11.67
CA GLY A 434 5.40 -8.72 -13.10
C GLY A 434 6.40 -9.50 -13.95
N ALA A 435 7.19 -8.78 -14.75
CA ALA A 435 8.00 -9.37 -15.81
C ALA A 435 9.05 -10.38 -15.30
N ASP A 436 9.28 -11.44 -16.07
CA ASP A 436 10.21 -12.52 -15.71
C ASP A 436 11.62 -12.04 -15.36
N TRP A 437 12.11 -10.97 -15.99
CA TRP A 437 13.42 -10.40 -15.66
C TRP A 437 13.45 -9.79 -14.26
N ALA A 438 12.36 -9.17 -13.81
CA ALA A 438 12.24 -8.57 -12.48
C ALA A 438 12.16 -9.66 -11.41
N VAL A 439 11.40 -10.73 -11.69
CA VAL A 439 11.37 -11.95 -10.85
C VAL A 439 12.77 -12.56 -10.71
N ARG A 440 13.49 -12.73 -11.82
CA ARG A 440 14.86 -13.26 -11.79
C ARG A 440 15.83 -12.34 -11.05
N ALA A 441 15.67 -11.02 -11.19
CA ALA A 441 16.49 -10.05 -10.45
C ALA A 441 16.27 -10.19 -8.94
N LYS A 442 15.01 -10.28 -8.50
CA LYS A 442 14.70 -10.49 -7.08
C LYS A 442 15.21 -11.82 -6.55
N LEU A 443 15.07 -12.90 -7.32
CA LEU A 443 15.59 -14.21 -6.95
C LEU A 443 17.12 -14.18 -6.78
N ARG A 444 17.85 -13.48 -7.66
CA ARG A 444 19.30 -13.29 -7.53
C ARG A 444 19.67 -12.44 -6.31
N GLU A 445 18.94 -11.36 -6.06
CA GLU A 445 19.13 -10.51 -4.88
C GLU A 445 19.00 -11.32 -3.58
N VAL A 446 17.93 -12.12 -3.45
CA VAL A 446 17.72 -12.96 -2.28
C VAL A 446 18.74 -14.10 -2.20
N GLY A 447 19.03 -14.76 -3.33
CA GLY A 447 20.01 -15.85 -3.39
C GLY A 447 21.43 -15.40 -3.04
N ALA A 448 21.81 -14.16 -3.38
CA ALA A 448 23.11 -13.58 -3.05
C ALA A 448 23.30 -13.30 -1.55
N LEU A 449 22.23 -13.34 -0.75
CA LEU A 449 22.34 -13.29 0.71
C LEU A 449 22.95 -14.58 1.25
N SER A 450 22.65 -15.73 0.65
CA SER A 450 23.07 -17.02 1.21
C SER A 450 24.59 -17.19 1.13
N PRO A 451 25.28 -17.52 2.23
CA PRO A 451 26.72 -17.76 2.21
C PRO A 451 27.11 -18.92 1.29
N LEU A 452 26.21 -19.89 1.06
CA LEU A 452 26.39 -21.04 0.14
C LEU A 452 26.43 -20.68 -1.36
N LYS A 453 26.17 -19.42 -1.69
CA LYS A 453 26.09 -18.91 -3.07
C LYS A 453 26.96 -17.68 -3.25
N GLY A 454 27.80 -17.35 -2.26
CA GLY A 454 28.72 -16.22 -2.30
C GLY A 454 29.95 -16.51 -3.19
N PRO A 455 30.77 -15.49 -3.50
CA PRO A 455 31.97 -15.65 -4.32
C PRO A 455 33.01 -16.62 -3.73
N ASN A 456 32.87 -17.04 -2.47
CA ASN A 456 33.80 -17.94 -1.78
C ASN A 456 33.23 -19.35 -1.50
N GLY A 457 32.08 -19.71 -2.07
CA GLY A 457 31.45 -21.03 -1.88
C GLY A 457 30.30 -20.96 -0.90
#